data_AF-A0A382VQ86-F1
#
_entry.id   AF-A0A382VQ86-F1
#
_cell.length_a   1.000
_cell.length_b   1.000
_cell.length_c   1.000
_cell.angle_alpha   90.00
_cell.angle_beta   90.00
_cell.angle_gamma   90.00
#
_symmetry.space_group_name_H-M   'P 1'
#
loop_
_entity.id
_entity.type
_entity.pdbx_description
1 polymer ?
#
loop_
_entity_poly.entity_id
_entity_poly.type
_entity_poly.pdbx_seq_one_letter_code
_entity_poly.pdbx_strand_id
1 'polypeptide(L)' 'MTGRGPAPSDAVGATAELLARYDRPGPRYTSYPTAVDFHEGFGPDEYAARLADAAARPHDPFSLYVHLP' A
#
# COMPACT_ATOMS: atom_id res chain seq x y z
N MET A 1 34.78 -17.28 23.79
CA MET A 1 34.55 -16.77 22.43
C MET A 1 33.06 -16.89 22.13
N THR A 2 32.27 -15.91 22.55
CA THR A 2 30.87 -15.75 22.11
C THR A 2 30.67 -14.24 21.99
N GLY A 3 30.85 -13.74 20.77
CA GLY A 3 30.54 -12.36 20.43
C GLY A 3 29.04 -12.15 20.58
N ARG A 4 28.66 -11.26 21.50
CA ARG A 4 27.34 -10.66 21.55
C ARG A 4 27.11 -9.97 20.21
N GLY A 5 26.19 -10.49 19.39
CA GLY A 5 25.77 -9.82 18.16
C GLY A 5 25.30 -8.39 18.45
N PRO A 6 25.35 -7.48 17.46
CA PRO A 6 24.97 -6.10 17.67
C PRO A 6 23.56 -6.03 18.27
N ALA A 7 23.42 -5.23 19.34
CA ALA A 7 22.12 -4.86 19.89
C ALA A 7 21.22 -4.33 18.77
N PRO A 8 19.88 -4.50 18.86
CA PRO A 8 18.98 -3.91 17.88
C PRO A 8 19.36 -2.44 17.71
N SER A 9 19.69 -2.07 16.46
CA SER A 9 19.97 -0.68 16.09
C SER A 9 18.90 0.22 16.68
N ASP A 10 19.27 1.37 17.22
CA ASP A 10 18.34 2.45 17.58
C ASP A 10 17.33 2.65 16.43
N ALA A 11 16.18 2.01 16.57
CA ALA A 11 15.18 1.88 15.54
C ALA A 11 14.40 3.18 15.52
N VAL A 12 14.94 4.15 14.76
CA VAL A 12 14.45 5.52 14.59
C VAL A 12 14.48 6.31 15.91
N GLY A 13 15.35 7.32 16.00
CA GLY A 13 15.36 8.29 17.08
C GLY A 13 14.08 9.16 17.09
N ALA A 14 12.94 8.56 17.38
CA ALA A 14 11.65 9.23 17.49
C ALA A 14 11.58 9.94 18.84
N THR A 15 11.81 11.25 18.85
CA THR A 15 11.67 12.07 20.06
C THR A 15 10.21 12.46 20.28
N ALA A 16 9.85 12.81 21.52
CA ALA A 16 8.52 13.30 21.85
C ALA A 16 8.15 14.56 21.03
N GLU A 17 9.14 15.41 20.74
CA GLU A 17 8.97 16.60 19.92
C GLU A 17 8.67 16.26 18.46
N LEU A 18 9.28 15.20 17.92
CA LEU A 18 9.00 14.73 16.57
C LEU A 18 7.59 14.15 16.46
N LEU A 19 7.17 13.34 17.44
CA LEU A 19 5.82 12.79 17.49
C LEU A 19 4.77 13.91 17.58
N ALA A 20 4.97 14.87 18.49
CA ALA A 20 4.07 16.02 18.62
C ALA A 20 3.99 16.90 17.35
N ARG A 21 5.08 16.98 16.58
CA ARG A 21 5.11 17.74 15.31
C ARG A 21 4.28 17.07 14.21
N TYR A 22 4.30 15.74 14.14
CA TYR A 22 3.70 14.97 13.05
C TYR A 22 2.40 14.25 13.42
N ASP A 23 1.93 14.37 14.66
CA ASP A 23 0.59 13.92 15.09
C ASP A 23 -0.50 14.84 14.51
N ARG A 24 -0.68 14.75 13.19
CA ARG A 24 -1.65 15.50 12.41
C ARG A 24 -2.29 14.58 11.37
N PRO A 25 -3.57 14.78 11.02
CA PRO A 25 -4.19 14.04 9.92
C PRO A 25 -3.37 14.17 8.64
N GLY A 26 -2.85 13.04 8.16
CA GLY A 26 -2.10 12.94 6.90
C GLY A 26 -2.88 12.16 5.85
N PRO A 27 -2.48 12.26 4.57
CA PRO A 27 -3.01 11.41 3.52
C PRO A 27 -2.77 9.94 3.87
N ARG A 28 -3.82 9.12 3.73
CA ARG A 28 -3.74 7.68 3.92
C ARG A 28 -3.28 7.06 2.61
N TYR A 29 -2.05 6.56 2.58
CA TYR A 29 -1.51 5.81 1.45
C TYR A 29 -1.92 4.34 1.54
N THR A 30 -3.16 4.05 1.17
CA THR A 30 -3.66 2.67 1.05
C THR A 30 -3.55 2.14 -0.39
N SER A 31 -3.22 3.01 -1.35
CA SER A 31 -2.91 2.71 -2.75
C SER A 31 -2.18 3.91 -3.39
N TYR A 32 -1.54 3.69 -4.56
CA TYR A 32 -1.04 4.76 -5.42
C TYR A 32 -1.33 4.41 -6.89
N PRO A 33 -1.97 5.31 -7.67
CA PRO A 33 -2.57 6.58 -7.25
C PRO A 33 -3.65 6.42 -6.17
N THR A 34 -3.98 7.50 -5.48
CA THR A 34 -4.95 7.46 -4.38
C THR A 34 -6.38 7.45 -4.93
N ALA A 35 -7.37 7.13 -4.08
CA ALA A 35 -8.78 7.16 -4.48
C ALA A 35 -9.25 8.56 -4.93
N VAL A 36 -8.58 9.65 -4.50
CA VAL A 36 -8.87 11.02 -4.95
C VAL A 36 -8.55 11.20 -6.44
N ASP A 37 -7.63 10.40 -6.97
CA ASP A 37 -7.24 10.43 -8.37
C ASP A 37 -8.21 9.65 -9.28
N PHE A 38 -9.26 9.02 -8.71
CA PHE A 38 -10.26 8.31 -9.51
C PHE A 38 -11.11 9.31 -10.27
N HIS A 39 -11.41 8.98 -11.54
CA HIS A 39 -12.16 9.83 -12.45
C HIS A 39 -13.13 8.99 -13.30
N GLU A 40 -14.15 9.65 -13.87
CA GLU A 40 -15.20 8.98 -14.65
C GLU A 40 -14.73 8.46 -16.03
N GLY A 41 -13.53 8.84 -16.48
CA GLY A 41 -12.95 8.37 -17.74
C GLY A 41 -12.49 6.91 -17.76
N PHE A 42 -12.61 6.17 -16.66
CA PHE A 42 -12.37 4.72 -16.63
C PHE A 42 -13.71 4.00 -16.51
N GLY A 43 -14.17 3.39 -17.60
CA GLY A 43 -15.48 2.80 -17.73
C GLY A 43 -15.48 1.28 -17.94
N PRO A 44 -16.62 0.71 -18.34
CA PRO A 44 -16.79 -0.73 -18.53
C PRO A 44 -15.86 -1.33 -19.59
N ASP A 45 -15.59 -0.60 -20.68
CA ASP A 45 -14.75 -1.08 -21.78
C ASP A 45 -13.27 -1.16 -21.37
N GLU A 46 -12.78 -0.14 -20.64
CA GLU A 46 -11.44 -0.18 -20.06
C GLU A 46 -11.30 -1.32 -19.04
N TYR A 47 -12.33 -1.53 -18.21
CA TYR A 47 -12.36 -2.62 -17.24
C TYR A 47 -12.31 -4.00 -17.92
N ALA A 48 -13.13 -4.22 -18.96
CA ALA A 48 -13.14 -5.46 -19.72
C ALA A 48 -11.79 -5.73 -20.40
N ALA A 49 -11.14 -4.71 -20.97
CA ALA A 49 -9.81 -4.83 -21.54
C ALA A 49 -8.77 -5.27 -20.49
N ARG A 50 -8.79 -4.67 -19.28
CA ARG A 50 -7.89 -5.06 -18.18
C ARG A 50 -8.13 -6.50 -17.70
N LEU A 51 -9.38 -6.96 -17.69
CA LEU A 51 -9.69 -8.36 -17.36
C LEU A 51 -9.16 -9.32 -18.42
N ALA A 52 -9.28 -8.98 -19.71
CA ALA A 52 -8.71 -9.78 -20.79
C ALA A 52 -7.16 -9.85 -20.68
N ASP A 53 -6.50 -8.73 -20.39
CA ASP A 53 -5.05 -8.66 -20.15
C ASP A 53 -4.62 -9.54 -18.96
N ALA A 54 -5.45 -9.63 -17.91
CA ALA A 54 -5.22 -10.51 -16.77
C ALA A 54 -5.41 -11.99 -17.13
N ALA A 55 -6.48 -12.33 -17.87
CA ALA A 55 -6.77 -13.69 -18.30
C ALA A 55 -5.69 -14.27 -19.23
N ALA A 56 -4.98 -13.42 -19.97
CA ALA A 56 -3.84 -13.81 -20.80
C ALA A 56 -2.60 -14.25 -19.99
N ARG A 57 -2.61 -14.10 -18.65
CA ARG A 57 -1.51 -14.47 -17.75
C ARG A 57 -1.99 -15.52 -16.72
N PRO A 58 -2.28 -16.76 -17.16
CA PRO A 58 -2.92 -17.79 -16.33
C PRO A 58 -2.07 -18.33 -15.18
N HIS A 59 -0.77 -18.00 -15.15
CA HIS A 59 0.17 -18.44 -14.11
C HIS A 59 0.41 -17.39 -13.04
N ASP A 60 -0.14 -16.18 -13.18
CA ASP A 60 -0.01 -15.14 -12.15
C ASP A 60 -0.84 -15.50 -10.92
N PRO A 61 -0.33 -15.26 -9.70
CA PRO A 61 -1.10 -15.46 -8.48
C PRO A 61 -2.30 -14.51 -8.46
N PHE A 62 -3.47 -15.05 -8.14
CA PHE A 62 -4.71 -14.30 -8.05
C PHE A 62 -5.12 -14.09 -6.60
N SER A 63 -5.61 -12.89 -6.28
CA SER A 63 -6.14 -12.54 -4.96
C SER A 63 -7.57 -12.02 -5.09
N LEU A 64 -8.43 -12.40 -4.15
CA LEU A 64 -9.83 -11.97 -4.10
C LEU A 64 -10.07 -11.15 -2.84
N TYR A 65 -10.65 -9.97 -3.03
CA TYR A 65 -11.14 -9.12 -1.96
C TYR A 65 -12.67 -9.12 -1.98
N VAL A 66 -13.29 -9.44 -0.85
CA VAL A 66 -14.74 -9.37 -0.67
C VAL A 66 -15.02 -8.38 0.47
N HIS A 67 -15.77 -7.34 0.18
CA HIS A 67 -16.26 -6.40 1.19
C HIS A 67 -17.53 -6.98 1.84
N LEU A 68 -17.49 -7.20 3.15
CA LEU A 68 -18.66 -7.53 3.97
C LEU A 68 -19.00 -6.30 4.82
N PRO A 69 -20.19 -5.70 4.65
CA PRO A 69 -20.57 -4.46 5.33
C PRO A 69 -20.81 -4.66 6.84
#